data_AF-A0A522WGT8-F1
#
_entry.id   AF-A0A522WGT8-F1
#
_cell.length_a   1.000
_cell.length_b   1.000
_cell.length_c   1.000
_cell.angle_alpha   90.00
_cell.angle_beta   90.00
_cell.angle_gamma   90.00
#
_symmetry.space_group_name_H-M   'P 1'
#
loop_
_entity.id
_entity.type
_entity.pdbx_description
1 polymer ?
#
loop_
_entity_poly.entity_id
_entity_poly.type
_entity_poly.pdbx_seq_one_letter_code
_entity_poly.pdbx_strand_id
1 'polypeptide(L)'
;MAGVKAAMRTLARGMVKLLCHILILPLFRVIEPFHHLRISHLWTSRFGPLGFNTHLFLGNLAIHGPERNTTRLFIAGMPANRTLLDLWRRRFTIIESRYLSAFMHYAGETLSETVYCRPLPTELVNYPAIDHGPVLRLNEDDHRRGGAVLESMGLGPADWWVCFQARDPLYHQVRGTGGDSGPHRNCRIENFMAAATEITGRGGFAIRTGATADRPLPATEDSRLVDYTQTHRSDFGDIYLYANCRFSLLAGTGSIHVPPMFKRPVALVNMMPLLPTPIGSQSLFQPKLFRDRASGRLLTFADLERLR
;
A
#
# COMPACT_ATOMS: atom_id res chain seq x y z
N MET A 1 0.83 27.27 -22.41
CA MET A 1 0.03 26.10 -21.97
C MET A 1 -0.10 25.94 -20.44
N ALA A 2 0.96 26.14 -19.65
CA ALA A 2 0.90 25.95 -18.19
C ALA A 2 -0.05 26.94 -17.48
N GLY A 3 -0.04 28.22 -17.88
CA GLY A 3 -0.94 29.25 -17.31
C GLY A 3 -2.43 28.98 -17.55
N VAL A 4 -2.79 28.49 -18.73
CA VAL A 4 -4.18 28.10 -19.07
C VAL A 4 -4.65 26.93 -18.20
N LYS A 5 -3.81 25.89 -18.04
CA LYS A 5 -4.14 24.75 -17.16
C LYS A 5 -4.29 25.16 -15.70
N ALA A 6 -3.47 26.10 -15.22
CA ALA A 6 -3.57 26.63 -13.87
C ALA A 6 -4.88 27.41 -13.67
N ALA A 7 -5.21 28.32 -14.60
CA ALA A 7 -6.45 29.09 -14.56
C ALA A 7 -7.70 28.18 -14.58
N MET A 8 -7.73 27.17 -15.45
CA MET A 8 -8.83 26.20 -15.51
C MET A 8 -9.00 25.42 -14.20
N ARG A 9 -7.89 25.05 -13.53
CA ARG A 9 -7.95 24.37 -12.22
C ARG A 9 -8.53 25.27 -11.13
N THR A 10 -8.17 26.55 -11.12
CA THR A 10 -8.70 27.53 -10.16
C THR A 10 -10.19 27.73 -10.39
N LEU A 11 -10.64 27.88 -11.64
CA LEU A 11 -12.05 28.00 -11.98
C LEU A 11 -12.85 26.75 -11.56
N ALA A 12 -12.34 25.56 -11.88
CA ALA A 12 -12.97 24.29 -11.49
C ALA A 12 -13.09 24.17 -9.96
N ARG A 13 -12.05 24.56 -9.21
CA ARG A 13 -12.11 24.63 -7.74
C ARG A 13 -13.22 25.56 -7.27
N GLY A 14 -13.30 26.79 -7.80
CA GLY A 14 -14.36 27.75 -7.44
C GLY A 14 -15.76 27.20 -7.68
N MET A 15 -16.00 26.59 -8.84
CA MET A 15 -17.29 25.98 -9.19
C MET A 15 -17.65 24.80 -8.27
N VAL A 16 -16.67 23.94 -7.96
CA VAL A 16 -16.87 22.82 -7.02
C VAL A 16 -17.18 23.33 -5.62
N LYS A 17 -16.46 24.35 -5.14
CA LYS A 17 -16.75 24.99 -3.84
C LYS A 17 -18.17 25.55 -3.81
N LEU A 18 -18.59 26.25 -4.87
CA LEU A 18 -19.96 26.79 -4.98
C LEU A 18 -21.01 25.68 -4.94
N LEU A 19 -20.80 24.60 -5.72
CA LEU A 19 -21.68 23.43 -5.74
C LEU A 19 -21.79 22.76 -4.35
N CYS A 20 -20.69 22.69 -3.61
CA CYS A 20 -20.69 22.14 -2.25
C CYS A 20 -21.59 22.95 -1.31
N HIS A 21 -21.47 24.28 -1.33
CA HIS A 21 -22.22 25.16 -0.44
C HIS A 21 -23.70 25.30 -0.81
N ILE A 22 -24.03 25.34 -2.10
CA ILE A 22 -25.41 25.58 -2.57
C ILE A 22 -26.23 24.28 -2.58
N LEU A 23 -25.62 23.14 -2.88
CA LEU A 23 -26.37 21.89 -3.09
C LEU A 23 -26.01 20.79 -2.10
N ILE A 24 -24.73 20.42 -2.01
CA ILE A 24 -24.32 19.19 -1.32
C ILE A 24 -24.46 19.33 0.21
N LEU A 25 -23.96 20.42 0.79
CA LEU A 25 -24.03 20.63 2.24
C LEU A 25 -25.48 20.84 2.73
N PRO A 26 -26.34 21.63 2.06
CA PRO A 26 -27.75 21.71 2.42
C PRO A 26 -28.45 20.35 2.35
N LEU A 27 -28.21 19.57 1.30
CA LEU A 27 -28.76 18.22 1.18
C LEU A 27 -28.35 17.33 2.37
N PHE A 28 -27.07 17.35 2.73
CA PHE A 28 -26.58 16.56 3.87
C PHE A 28 -27.15 17.03 5.20
N ARG A 29 -27.33 18.34 5.39
CA ARG A 29 -27.99 18.91 6.58
C ARG A 29 -29.45 18.47 6.72
N VAL A 30 -30.17 18.30 5.62
CA VAL A 30 -31.56 17.79 5.63
C VAL A 30 -31.60 16.30 6.00
N ILE A 31 -30.61 15.51 5.55
CA ILE A 31 -30.55 14.07 5.84
C ILE A 31 -30.06 13.78 7.26
N GLU A 32 -29.14 14.60 7.79
CA GLU A 32 -28.42 14.38 9.05
C GLU A 32 -29.28 14.05 10.28
N PRO A 33 -30.48 14.65 10.51
CA PRO A 33 -31.33 14.31 11.66
C PRO A 33 -31.90 12.89 11.60
N PHE A 34 -32.04 12.32 10.40
CA PHE A 34 -32.66 11.03 10.19
C PHE A 34 -31.63 9.91 10.04
N HIS A 35 -30.51 10.21 9.36
CA HIS A 35 -29.46 9.24 9.08
C HIS A 35 -28.11 9.93 8.84
N HIS A 36 -27.03 9.39 9.39
CA HIS A 36 -25.71 9.96 9.22
C HIS A 36 -25.06 9.43 7.94
N LEU A 37 -25.00 10.28 6.91
CA LEU A 37 -24.26 9.96 5.69
C LEU A 37 -22.83 10.49 5.80
N ARG A 38 -21.85 9.61 5.58
CA ARG A 38 -20.42 9.94 5.58
C ARG A 38 -19.78 9.56 4.25
N ILE A 39 -18.85 10.37 3.77
CA ILE A 39 -18.06 10.11 2.57
C ILE A 39 -16.59 10.01 2.95
N SER A 40 -15.91 9.01 2.42
CA SER A 40 -14.46 8.87 2.52
C SER A 40 -13.85 8.67 1.13
N HIS A 41 -12.82 9.45 0.80
CA HIS A 41 -12.07 9.28 -0.44
C HIS A 41 -10.94 8.27 -0.23
N LEU A 42 -10.93 7.19 -1.00
CA LEU A 42 -9.86 6.18 -0.96
C LEU A 42 -8.63 6.69 -1.71
N TRP A 43 -7.45 6.46 -1.13
CA TRP A 43 -6.18 6.78 -1.76
C TRP A 43 -5.76 5.66 -2.71
N THR A 44 -6.36 5.66 -3.90
CA THR A 44 -6.26 4.54 -4.84
C THR A 44 -5.08 4.61 -5.81
N SER A 45 -4.49 5.78 -6.04
CA SER A 45 -3.48 5.98 -7.08
C SER A 45 -2.10 5.38 -6.79
N ARG A 46 -1.83 4.99 -5.54
CA ARG A 46 -0.56 4.37 -5.11
C ARG A 46 -0.84 3.13 -4.27
N PHE A 47 -0.01 2.10 -4.47
CA PHE A 47 -0.20 0.79 -3.85
C PHE A 47 -0.19 0.81 -2.32
N GLY A 48 0.76 1.55 -1.71
CA GLY A 48 0.86 1.68 -0.25
C GLY A 48 -0.38 2.31 0.39
N PRO A 49 -0.73 3.56 0.03
CA PRO A 49 -1.96 4.22 0.47
C PRO A 49 -3.26 3.42 0.26
N LEU A 50 -3.41 2.76 -0.89
CA LEU A 50 -4.57 1.93 -1.19
C LEU A 50 -4.75 0.82 -0.16
N GLY A 51 -3.64 0.31 0.36
CA GLY A 51 -3.61 -0.68 1.40
C GLY A 51 -3.71 -0.11 2.81
N PHE A 52 -2.73 0.69 3.21
CA PHE A 52 -2.48 1.08 4.60
C PHE A 52 -3.65 1.80 5.25
N ASN A 53 -4.14 2.89 4.64
CA ASN A 53 -5.18 3.72 5.23
C ASN A 53 -6.51 2.96 5.34
N THR A 54 -6.81 2.13 4.34
CA THR A 54 -7.99 1.28 4.30
C THR A 54 -7.92 0.17 5.36
N HIS A 55 -6.74 -0.42 5.53
CA HIS A 55 -6.48 -1.41 6.57
C HIS A 55 -6.69 -0.79 7.97
N LEU A 56 -6.10 0.36 8.26
CA LEU A 56 -6.30 1.07 9.53
C LEU A 56 -7.77 1.38 9.80
N PHE A 57 -8.52 1.82 8.79
CA PHE A 57 -9.95 2.08 8.92
C PHE A 57 -10.71 0.83 9.37
N LEU A 58 -10.47 -0.31 8.72
CA LEU A 58 -11.14 -1.57 9.08
C LEU A 58 -10.70 -2.10 10.44
N GLY A 59 -9.42 -1.96 10.80
CA GLY A 59 -8.93 -2.32 12.13
C GLY A 59 -9.62 -1.50 13.22
N ASN A 60 -9.68 -0.18 13.06
CA ASN A 60 -10.41 0.71 13.99
C ASN A 60 -11.90 0.36 14.05
N LEU A 61 -12.53 0.09 12.91
CA LEU A 61 -13.93 -0.31 12.84
C LEU A 61 -14.19 -1.60 13.62
N ALA A 62 -13.26 -2.55 13.58
CA ALA A 62 -13.39 -3.81 14.29
C ALA A 62 -13.14 -3.66 15.81
N ILE A 63 -12.29 -2.71 16.21
CA ILE A 63 -12.01 -2.43 17.63
C ILE A 63 -13.13 -1.61 18.28
N HIS A 64 -13.58 -0.55 17.61
CA HIS A 64 -14.52 0.43 18.18
C HIS A 64 -15.97 0.17 17.78
N GLY A 65 -16.20 -0.70 16.80
CA GLY A 65 -17.52 -0.92 16.20
C GLY A 65 -17.91 0.18 15.19
N PRO A 66 -18.98 -0.05 14.42
CA PRO A 66 -19.52 0.95 13.51
C PRO A 66 -20.16 2.12 14.26
N GLU A 67 -20.09 3.31 13.66
CA GLU A 67 -20.87 4.46 14.09
C GLU A 67 -22.38 4.14 14.00
N ARG A 68 -23.15 4.48 15.05
CA ARG A 68 -24.59 4.22 15.09
C ARG A 68 -25.33 5.04 14.04
N ASN A 69 -26.31 4.42 13.37
CA ASN A 69 -27.14 5.05 12.34
C ASN A 69 -26.33 5.76 11.23
N THR A 70 -25.15 5.21 10.91
CA THR A 70 -24.23 5.81 9.94
C THR A 70 -24.02 4.91 8.74
N THR A 71 -24.25 5.44 7.54
CA THR A 71 -23.77 4.86 6.29
C THR A 71 -22.54 5.62 5.82
N ARG A 72 -21.45 4.88 5.56
CA ARG A 72 -20.24 5.45 4.98
C ARG A 72 -20.05 4.96 3.55
N LEU A 73 -20.00 5.92 2.62
CA LEU A 73 -19.72 5.67 1.20
C LEU A 73 -18.26 5.95 0.91
N PHE A 74 -17.61 5.03 0.20
CA PHE A 74 -16.22 5.18 -0.20
C PHE A 74 -16.15 5.54 -1.68
N ILE A 75 -15.40 6.58 -2.01
CA ILE A 75 -15.18 7.00 -3.39
C ILE A 75 -13.79 6.56 -3.81
N ALA A 76 -13.69 5.87 -4.94
CA ALA A 76 -12.43 5.42 -5.51
C ALA A 76 -12.29 5.86 -6.97
N GLY A 77 -11.05 5.99 -7.46
CA GLY A 77 -10.80 6.21 -8.88
C GLY A 77 -9.39 5.83 -9.29
N MET A 78 -9.24 5.18 -10.45
CA MET A 78 -7.93 4.80 -11.00
C MET A 78 -7.04 4.03 -9.99
N PRO A 79 -7.44 2.82 -9.55
CA PRO A 79 -6.67 2.06 -8.57
C PRO A 79 -5.31 1.62 -9.10
N ALA A 80 -4.31 1.64 -8.21
CA ALA A 80 -2.96 1.18 -8.47
C ALA A 80 -2.89 -0.35 -8.63
N ASN A 81 -3.83 -1.06 -7.99
CA ASN A 81 -4.07 -2.49 -8.12
C ASN A 81 -5.59 -2.76 -8.04
N ARG A 82 -6.14 -3.39 -9.09
CA ARG A 82 -7.58 -3.63 -9.25
C ARG A 82 -8.07 -4.69 -8.25
N THR A 83 -7.31 -5.77 -8.10
CA THR A 83 -7.61 -6.90 -7.22
C THR A 83 -7.80 -6.45 -5.78
N LEU A 84 -6.91 -5.59 -5.27
CA LEU A 84 -7.02 -5.07 -3.91
C LEU A 84 -8.28 -4.20 -3.73
N LEU A 85 -8.63 -3.36 -4.73
CA LEU A 85 -9.87 -2.59 -4.68
C LEU A 85 -11.10 -3.51 -4.65
N ASP A 86 -11.09 -4.58 -5.44
CA ASP A 86 -12.19 -5.55 -5.49
C ASP A 86 -12.30 -6.35 -4.18
N LEU A 87 -11.19 -6.64 -3.50
CA LEU A 87 -11.22 -7.19 -2.14
C LEU A 87 -11.81 -6.20 -1.13
N TRP A 88 -11.48 -4.91 -1.24
CA TRP A 88 -12.11 -3.88 -0.39
C TRP A 88 -13.61 -3.76 -0.63
N ARG A 89 -14.09 -3.91 -1.88
CA ARG A 89 -15.52 -3.93 -2.21
C ARG A 89 -16.30 -5.03 -1.51
N ARG A 90 -15.65 -6.16 -1.20
CA ARG A 90 -16.25 -7.25 -0.41
C ARG A 90 -16.46 -6.87 1.06
N ARG A 91 -15.85 -5.77 1.54
CA ARG A 91 -15.93 -5.31 2.94
C ARG A 91 -16.84 -4.10 3.14
N PHE A 92 -16.96 -3.21 2.15
CA PHE A 92 -17.80 -2.02 2.23
C PHE A 92 -18.13 -1.45 0.84
N THR A 93 -19.15 -0.59 0.79
CA THR A 93 -19.64 0.02 -0.45
C THR A 93 -18.65 1.02 -1.02
N ILE A 94 -18.09 0.70 -2.19
CA ILE A 94 -17.21 1.60 -2.96
C ILE A 94 -17.89 2.00 -4.26
N ILE A 95 -18.05 3.31 -4.43
CA ILE A 95 -18.42 3.94 -5.69
C ILE A 95 -17.13 4.29 -6.44
N GLU A 96 -16.84 3.55 -7.51
CA GLU A 96 -15.70 3.87 -8.38
C GLU A 96 -16.13 4.80 -9.49
N SER A 97 -15.58 6.01 -9.48
CA SER A 97 -15.77 6.98 -10.55
C SER A 97 -14.58 7.93 -10.58
N ARG A 98 -13.91 8.01 -11.73
CA ARG A 98 -12.82 8.99 -11.94
C ARG A 98 -13.31 10.43 -11.74
N TYR A 99 -14.56 10.70 -12.08
CA TYR A 99 -15.17 12.02 -11.95
C TYR A 99 -15.49 12.35 -10.49
N LEU A 100 -16.07 11.40 -9.74
CA LEU A 100 -16.29 11.61 -8.30
C LEU A 100 -14.97 11.69 -7.54
N SER A 101 -13.97 10.89 -7.90
CA SER A 101 -12.63 10.99 -7.32
C SER A 101 -11.98 12.34 -7.61
N ALA A 102 -12.13 12.88 -8.83
CA ALA A 102 -11.65 14.21 -9.17
C ALA A 102 -12.43 15.30 -8.41
N PHE A 103 -13.75 15.15 -8.30
CA PHE A 103 -14.60 16.02 -7.50
C PHE A 103 -14.13 16.05 -6.04
N MET A 104 -13.91 14.90 -5.40
CA MET A 104 -13.40 14.81 -4.03
C MET A 104 -12.03 15.47 -3.86
N HIS A 105 -11.17 15.41 -4.88
CA HIS A 105 -9.88 16.11 -4.85
C HIS A 105 -10.04 17.64 -4.83
N TYR A 106 -11.00 18.19 -5.58
CA TYR A 106 -11.26 19.64 -5.61
C TYR A 106 -12.12 20.12 -4.44
N ALA A 107 -13.08 19.30 -4.02
CA ALA A 107 -13.98 19.57 -2.90
C ALA A 107 -13.31 19.34 -1.55
N GLY A 108 -12.19 18.62 -1.52
CA GLY A 108 -11.50 18.16 -0.32
C GLY A 108 -11.31 19.27 0.71
N GLU A 109 -10.79 20.43 0.32
CA GLU A 109 -10.57 21.58 1.22
C GLU A 109 -11.87 22.05 1.90
N THR A 110 -12.98 22.09 1.18
CA THR A 110 -14.28 22.53 1.71
C THR A 110 -14.97 21.44 2.52
N LEU A 111 -14.90 20.20 2.06
CA LEU A 111 -15.62 19.10 2.69
C LEU A 111 -14.86 18.52 3.89
N SER A 112 -13.52 18.56 3.91
CA SER A 112 -12.71 17.97 4.98
C SER A 112 -12.92 18.59 6.35
N GLU A 113 -13.39 19.84 6.39
CA GLU A 113 -13.73 20.55 7.63
C GLU A 113 -15.11 20.17 8.18
N THR A 114 -15.89 19.41 7.41
CA THR A 114 -17.26 19.02 7.78
C THR A 114 -17.33 17.63 8.40
N VAL A 115 -18.39 17.37 9.16
CA VAL A 115 -18.64 16.03 9.71
C VAL A 115 -18.95 14.99 8.62
N TYR A 116 -19.34 15.44 7.42
CA TYR A 116 -19.81 14.59 6.33
C TYR A 116 -18.68 13.95 5.52
N CYS A 117 -17.53 14.60 5.40
CA CYS A 117 -16.36 14.02 4.75
C CYS A 117 -15.33 13.65 5.81
N ARG A 118 -15.14 12.35 6.00
CA ARG A 118 -14.24 11.81 7.02
C ARG A 118 -13.04 11.18 6.31
N PRO A 119 -11.84 11.78 6.40
CA PRO A 119 -10.65 11.18 5.82
C PRO A 119 -10.36 9.82 6.46
N LEU A 120 -9.61 8.99 5.74
CA LEU A 120 -9.10 7.74 6.32
C LEU A 120 -8.00 8.04 7.35
N PRO A 121 -7.86 7.20 8.38
CA PRO A 121 -6.74 7.28 9.34
C PRO A 121 -5.39 7.17 8.63
N THR A 122 -4.40 7.90 9.14
CA THR A 122 -3.02 7.97 8.58
C THR A 122 -1.95 7.65 9.62
N GLU A 123 -2.36 7.30 10.85
CA GLU A 123 -1.47 7.16 12.00
C GLU A 123 -0.61 5.91 11.88
N LEU A 124 0.68 6.10 11.57
CA LEU A 124 1.67 5.01 11.47
C LEU A 124 1.83 4.19 12.75
N VAL A 125 1.47 4.77 13.90
CA VAL A 125 1.60 4.18 15.25
C VAL A 125 0.31 3.55 15.78
N ASN A 126 -0.72 3.41 14.94
CA ASN A 126 -1.95 2.73 15.35
C ASN A 126 -1.79 1.20 15.32
N TYR A 127 -0.88 0.69 16.17
CA TYR A 127 -0.57 -0.72 16.28
C TYR A 127 -1.79 -1.59 16.60
N PRO A 128 -2.74 -1.19 17.46
CA PRO A 128 -3.95 -1.98 17.70
C PRO A 128 -4.72 -2.27 16.40
N ALA A 129 -4.93 -1.26 15.55
CA ALA A 129 -5.62 -1.45 14.28
C ALA A 129 -4.78 -2.24 13.27
N ILE A 130 -3.46 -2.01 13.21
CA ILE A 130 -2.53 -2.75 12.34
C ILE A 130 -2.49 -4.25 12.70
N ASP A 131 -2.55 -4.55 14.00
CA ASP A 131 -2.54 -5.90 14.54
C ASP A 131 -3.93 -6.50 14.67
N HIS A 132 -4.99 -5.85 14.20
CA HIS A 132 -6.33 -6.42 14.29
C HIS A 132 -6.61 -7.40 13.14
N GLY A 133 -6.55 -8.71 13.44
CA GLY A 133 -7.06 -9.80 12.58
C GLY A 133 -6.60 -9.80 11.11
N PRO A 134 -6.99 -10.78 10.29
CA PRO A 134 -6.97 -10.60 8.85
C PRO A 134 -8.20 -9.77 8.48
N VAL A 135 -8.00 -8.53 8.04
CA VAL A 135 -9.10 -7.66 7.56
C VAL A 135 -9.61 -8.06 6.17
N LEU A 136 -8.79 -8.81 5.43
CA LEU A 136 -9.12 -9.42 4.14
C LEU A 136 -8.93 -10.93 4.17
N ARG A 137 -9.73 -11.62 3.38
CA ARG A 137 -9.64 -13.06 3.14
C ARG A 137 -9.84 -13.35 1.66
N LEU A 138 -9.09 -14.32 1.17
CA LEU A 138 -9.28 -14.88 -0.16
C LEU A 138 -10.31 -16.01 -0.07
N ASN A 139 -11.10 -16.17 -1.12
CA ASN A 139 -12.09 -17.26 -1.22
C ASN A 139 -11.52 -18.43 -2.05
N GLU A 140 -12.30 -19.49 -2.21
CA GLU A 140 -11.87 -20.69 -2.97
C GLU A 140 -11.54 -20.38 -4.44
N ASP A 141 -12.27 -19.45 -5.07
CA ASP A 141 -12.00 -18.99 -6.43
C ASP A 141 -10.62 -18.32 -6.54
N ASP A 142 -10.32 -17.44 -5.59
CA ASP A 142 -9.02 -16.79 -5.48
C ASP A 142 -7.91 -17.85 -5.28
N HIS A 143 -8.11 -18.86 -4.44
CA HIS A 143 -7.13 -19.93 -4.24
C HIS A 143 -6.90 -20.79 -5.49
N ARG A 144 -7.96 -21.12 -6.23
CA ARG A 144 -7.86 -21.83 -7.51
C ARG A 144 -7.09 -21.03 -8.55
N ARG A 145 -7.39 -19.74 -8.71
CA ARG A 145 -6.64 -18.83 -9.61
C ARG A 145 -5.19 -18.66 -9.15
N GLY A 146 -4.98 -18.62 -7.85
CA GLY A 146 -3.66 -18.58 -7.24
C GLY A 146 -2.82 -19.81 -7.50
N GLY A 147 -3.43 -21.00 -7.47
CA GLY A 147 -2.79 -22.25 -7.87
C GLY A 147 -2.16 -22.16 -9.26
N ALA A 148 -2.90 -21.63 -10.24
CA ALA A 148 -2.37 -21.43 -11.59
C ALA A 148 -1.19 -20.44 -11.64
N VAL A 149 -1.19 -19.39 -10.80
CA VAL A 149 -0.05 -18.47 -10.67
C VAL A 149 1.18 -19.20 -10.12
N LEU A 150 0.99 -20.01 -9.07
CA LEU A 150 2.06 -20.81 -8.45
C LEU A 150 2.63 -21.85 -9.44
N GLU A 151 1.76 -22.61 -10.11
CA GLU A 151 2.14 -23.61 -11.12
C GLU A 151 2.95 -23.00 -12.26
N SER A 152 2.56 -21.80 -12.75
CA SER A 152 3.31 -21.12 -13.81
C SER A 152 4.74 -20.71 -13.41
N MET A 153 5.03 -20.71 -12.10
CA MET A 153 6.36 -20.45 -11.54
C MET A 153 7.07 -21.75 -11.08
N GLY A 154 6.44 -22.91 -11.30
CA GLY A 154 6.99 -24.22 -10.91
C GLY A 154 6.73 -24.61 -9.46
N LEU A 155 5.85 -23.92 -8.73
CA LEU A 155 5.48 -24.28 -7.35
C LEU A 155 4.34 -25.31 -7.33
N GLY A 156 4.48 -26.32 -6.49
CA GLY A 156 3.44 -27.28 -6.17
C GLY A 156 2.59 -26.86 -4.96
N PRO A 157 1.48 -27.59 -4.68
CA PRO A 157 0.52 -27.23 -3.62
C PRO A 157 1.07 -27.24 -2.19
N ALA A 158 2.14 -28.01 -1.93
CA ALA A 158 2.76 -28.15 -0.60
C ALA A 158 3.96 -27.20 -0.40
N ASP A 159 4.39 -26.50 -1.45
CA ASP A 159 5.54 -25.61 -1.38
C ASP A 159 5.21 -24.35 -0.57
N TRP A 160 6.23 -23.84 0.12
CA TRP A 160 6.16 -22.57 0.81
C TRP A 160 7.10 -21.56 0.15
N TRP A 161 6.76 -20.28 0.25
CA TRP A 161 7.54 -19.23 -0.36
C TRP A 161 7.66 -17.99 0.53
N VAL A 162 8.67 -17.19 0.21
CA VAL A 162 8.90 -15.87 0.78
C VAL A 162 8.93 -14.87 -0.36
N CYS A 163 8.10 -13.84 -0.26
CA CYS A 163 8.17 -12.72 -1.18
C CYS A 163 9.30 -11.79 -0.75
N PHE A 164 10.17 -11.39 -1.68
CA PHE A 164 11.18 -10.37 -1.41
C PHE A 164 11.13 -9.22 -2.41
N GLN A 165 11.47 -8.02 -1.96
CA GLN A 165 11.43 -6.82 -2.80
C GLN A 165 12.44 -5.78 -2.34
N ALA A 166 13.33 -5.39 -3.24
CA ALA A 166 14.12 -4.17 -3.13
C ALA A 166 13.31 -2.94 -3.58
N ARG A 167 13.63 -1.76 -3.02
CA ARG A 167 13.09 -0.48 -3.52
C ARG A 167 14.03 0.05 -4.59
N ASP A 168 13.51 0.31 -5.78
CA ASP A 168 14.24 0.91 -6.88
C ASP A 168 13.50 2.18 -7.40
N PRO A 169 14.18 3.03 -8.19
CA PRO A 169 13.57 4.29 -8.64
C PRO A 169 12.53 4.10 -9.77
N LEU A 170 12.50 2.96 -10.44
CA LEU A 170 11.72 2.77 -11.67
C LEU A 170 10.22 2.93 -11.44
N TYR A 171 9.71 2.47 -10.29
CA TYR A 171 8.29 2.61 -9.96
C TYR A 171 7.79 4.07 -10.01
N HIS A 172 8.59 5.01 -9.49
CA HIS A 172 8.24 6.43 -9.47
C HIS A 172 8.47 7.12 -10.83
N GLN A 173 9.47 6.66 -11.58
CA GLN A 173 9.75 7.14 -12.93
C GLN A 173 8.59 6.79 -13.89
N VAL A 174 8.16 5.53 -13.90
CA VAL A 174 7.09 5.05 -14.79
C VAL A 174 5.73 5.64 -14.43
N ARG A 175 5.42 5.81 -13.14
CA ARG A 175 4.13 6.37 -12.68
C ARG A 175 4.03 7.89 -12.86
N GLY A 176 5.09 8.57 -13.33
CA GLY A 176 5.07 10.00 -13.64
C GLY A 176 4.88 10.91 -12.41
N THR A 177 5.26 10.45 -11.21
CA THR A 177 4.98 11.19 -9.95
C THR A 177 5.99 12.31 -9.62
N GLY A 178 6.67 12.89 -10.61
CA GLY A 178 7.61 13.99 -10.38
C GLY A 178 8.98 13.57 -9.84
N GLY A 179 9.44 12.35 -10.17
CA GLY A 179 10.74 11.80 -9.72
C GLY A 179 10.65 10.98 -8.43
N ASP A 180 11.71 10.23 -8.12
CA ASP A 180 11.84 9.55 -6.83
C ASP A 180 12.22 10.57 -5.76
N SER A 181 11.28 10.97 -4.92
CA SER A 181 11.49 11.95 -3.85
C SER A 181 12.34 11.42 -2.68
N GLY A 182 12.84 10.18 -2.74
CA GLY A 182 13.66 9.57 -1.70
C GLY A 182 14.69 8.59 -2.25
N PRO A 183 15.63 9.01 -3.12
CA PRO A 183 16.59 8.10 -3.75
C PRO A 183 17.47 7.39 -2.72
N HIS A 184 17.72 8.01 -1.58
CA HIS A 184 18.43 7.42 -0.43
C HIS A 184 17.75 6.16 0.13
N ARG A 185 16.45 5.95 -0.14
CA ARG A 185 15.70 4.77 0.28
C ARG A 185 15.91 3.59 -0.66
N ASN A 186 16.38 3.82 -1.89
CA ASN A 186 16.60 2.74 -2.85
C ASN A 186 17.68 1.76 -2.35
N CYS A 187 17.54 0.51 -2.75
CA CYS A 187 18.52 -0.55 -2.48
C CYS A 187 18.72 -1.40 -3.72
N ARG A 188 19.91 -2.01 -3.78
CA ARG A 188 20.30 -2.96 -4.81
C ARG A 188 19.61 -4.30 -4.55
N ILE A 189 19.09 -4.93 -5.59
CA ILE A 189 18.41 -6.24 -5.48
C ILE A 189 19.41 -7.32 -5.04
N GLU A 190 20.68 -7.15 -5.41
CA GLU A 190 21.82 -7.99 -5.06
C GLU A 190 21.98 -8.13 -3.54
N ASN A 191 21.57 -7.12 -2.76
CA ASN A 191 21.61 -7.16 -1.29
C ASN A 191 20.64 -8.20 -0.68
N PHE A 192 19.68 -8.71 -1.45
CA PHE A 192 18.71 -9.70 -1.00
C PHE A 192 19.14 -11.13 -1.34
N MET A 193 20.17 -11.33 -2.16
CA MET A 193 20.52 -12.64 -2.71
C MET A 193 20.97 -13.63 -1.65
N ALA A 194 21.77 -13.19 -0.66
CA ALA A 194 22.17 -14.07 0.44
C ALA A 194 20.95 -14.60 1.23
N ALA A 195 19.95 -13.76 1.47
CA ALA A 195 18.71 -14.18 2.11
C ALA A 195 17.87 -15.09 1.20
N ALA A 196 17.83 -14.81 -0.09
CA ALA A 196 17.14 -15.65 -1.07
C ALA A 196 17.76 -17.06 -1.15
N THR A 197 19.09 -17.17 -1.21
CA THR A 197 19.82 -18.44 -1.17
C THR A 197 19.56 -19.21 0.12
N GLU A 198 19.49 -18.53 1.26
CA GLU A 198 19.14 -19.17 2.54
C GLU A 198 17.70 -19.72 2.53
N ILE A 199 16.75 -18.97 1.94
CA ILE A 199 15.36 -19.41 1.79
C ILE A 199 15.28 -20.67 0.91
N THR A 200 15.97 -20.67 -0.24
CA THR A 200 15.94 -21.80 -1.17
C THR A 200 16.71 -23.01 -0.65
N GLY A 201 17.81 -22.80 0.07
CA GLY A 201 18.56 -23.84 0.77
C GLY A 201 17.76 -24.56 1.87
N ARG A 202 16.73 -23.89 2.42
CA ARG A 202 15.76 -24.50 3.36
C ARG A 202 14.58 -25.18 2.66
N GLY A 203 14.58 -25.24 1.34
CA GLY A 203 13.54 -25.87 0.52
C GLY A 203 12.34 -24.98 0.20
N GLY A 204 12.41 -23.67 0.47
CA GLY A 204 11.36 -22.72 0.08
C GLY A 204 11.62 -22.07 -1.27
N PHE A 205 10.62 -21.40 -1.81
CA PHE A 205 10.79 -20.51 -2.95
C PHE A 205 11.08 -19.07 -2.50
N ALA A 206 12.08 -18.46 -3.12
CA ALA A 206 12.34 -17.03 -2.97
C ALA A 206 11.76 -16.32 -4.20
N ILE A 207 10.67 -15.57 -4.00
CA ILE A 207 9.94 -14.95 -5.11
C ILE A 207 10.14 -13.43 -5.07
N ARG A 208 10.78 -12.88 -6.11
CA ARG A 208 10.94 -11.43 -6.25
C ARG A 208 9.62 -10.81 -6.72
N THR A 209 9.04 -9.97 -5.88
CA THR A 209 7.76 -9.31 -6.18
C THR A 209 7.90 -7.80 -6.38
N GLY A 210 6.91 -7.20 -7.03
CA GLY A 210 6.86 -5.79 -7.35
C GLY A 210 6.13 -5.51 -8.66
N ALA A 211 5.66 -4.28 -8.84
CA ALA A 211 4.99 -3.89 -10.08
C ALA A 211 5.97 -3.61 -11.24
N THR A 212 7.18 -3.20 -10.89
CA THR A 212 8.27 -2.84 -11.82
C THR A 212 9.61 -3.19 -11.17
N ALA A 213 10.62 -3.41 -12.00
CA ALA A 213 11.97 -3.75 -11.60
C ALA A 213 12.98 -3.04 -12.50
N ASP A 214 13.88 -2.24 -11.92
CA ASP A 214 14.95 -1.55 -12.69
C ASP A 214 15.95 -2.53 -13.32
N ARG A 215 16.24 -3.63 -12.61
CA ARG A 215 17.24 -4.64 -13.02
C ARG A 215 16.67 -6.05 -12.90
N PRO A 216 17.08 -7.01 -13.72
CA PRO A 216 16.78 -8.43 -13.49
C PRO A 216 17.48 -8.95 -12.23
N LEU A 217 17.01 -10.10 -11.73
CA LEU A 217 17.82 -10.86 -10.77
C LEU A 217 19.16 -11.27 -11.41
N PRO A 218 20.24 -11.41 -10.61
CA PRO A 218 21.46 -12.07 -11.07
C PRO A 218 21.15 -13.45 -11.65
N ALA A 219 21.84 -13.83 -12.73
CA ALA A 219 21.69 -15.14 -13.34
C ALA A 219 21.97 -16.24 -12.30
N THR A 220 21.10 -17.24 -12.26
CA THR A 220 21.17 -18.38 -11.33
C THR A 220 20.60 -19.62 -12.01
N GLU A 221 21.07 -20.79 -11.59
CA GLU A 221 20.49 -22.08 -11.96
C GLU A 221 19.45 -22.57 -10.92
N ASP A 222 19.32 -21.86 -9.80
CA ASP A 222 18.35 -22.19 -8.75
C ASP A 222 16.92 -21.87 -9.20
N SER A 223 16.21 -22.90 -9.66
CA SER A 223 14.79 -22.82 -10.07
C SER A 223 13.83 -22.36 -8.97
N ARG A 224 14.23 -22.38 -7.68
CA ARG A 224 13.41 -21.87 -6.57
C ARG A 224 13.58 -20.36 -6.36
N LEU A 225 14.51 -19.72 -7.07
CA LEU A 225 14.61 -18.27 -7.14
C LEU A 225 13.83 -17.76 -8.37
N VAL A 226 12.68 -17.12 -8.12
CA VAL A 226 11.74 -16.74 -9.17
C VAL A 226 11.64 -15.22 -9.31
N ASP A 227 11.87 -14.68 -10.52
CA ASP A 227 11.63 -13.27 -10.83
C ASP A 227 10.19 -13.01 -11.31
N TYR A 228 9.23 -13.19 -10.40
CA TYR A 228 7.80 -12.97 -10.70
C TYR A 228 7.55 -11.60 -11.33
N THR A 229 8.27 -10.57 -10.88
CA THR A 229 8.11 -9.18 -11.35
C THR A 229 8.35 -9.04 -12.85
N GLN A 230 9.31 -9.79 -13.41
CA GLN A 230 9.65 -9.71 -14.83
C GLN A 230 8.91 -10.70 -15.71
N THR A 231 8.60 -11.90 -15.21
CA THR A 231 8.15 -13.01 -16.07
C THR A 231 6.69 -13.44 -15.86
N HIS A 232 6.11 -13.23 -14.68
CA HIS A 232 4.77 -13.76 -14.33
C HIS A 232 3.79 -12.70 -13.81
N ARG A 233 4.23 -11.43 -13.76
CA ARG A 233 3.54 -10.39 -13.00
C ARG A 233 2.12 -10.14 -13.50
N SER A 234 1.16 -10.23 -12.58
CA SER A 234 -0.24 -9.90 -12.82
C SER A 234 -0.81 -9.07 -11.67
N ASP A 235 -1.89 -8.35 -11.93
CA ASP A 235 -2.56 -7.55 -10.89
C ASP A 235 -3.06 -8.43 -9.72
N PHE A 236 -3.54 -9.64 -10.01
CA PHE A 236 -3.98 -10.61 -9.02
C PHE A 236 -2.81 -11.27 -8.26
N GLY A 237 -1.77 -11.68 -8.97
CA GLY A 237 -0.59 -12.32 -8.38
C GLY A 237 0.10 -11.43 -7.35
N ASP A 238 0.10 -10.10 -7.57
CA ASP A 238 0.66 -9.13 -6.62
C ASP A 238 0.01 -9.24 -5.25
N ILE A 239 -1.29 -9.56 -5.19
CA ILE A 239 -2.01 -9.72 -3.92
C ILE A 239 -1.92 -11.16 -3.43
N TYR A 240 -2.12 -12.14 -4.31
CA TYR A 240 -2.15 -13.55 -3.94
C TYR A 240 -0.85 -14.02 -3.27
N LEU A 241 0.30 -13.61 -3.83
CA LEU A 241 1.61 -14.00 -3.30
C LEU A 241 1.86 -13.42 -1.91
N TYR A 242 1.54 -12.15 -1.67
CA TYR A 242 1.67 -11.55 -0.33
C TYR A 242 0.67 -12.12 0.67
N ALA A 243 -0.55 -12.45 0.25
CA ALA A 243 -1.60 -12.98 1.12
C ALA A 243 -1.31 -14.39 1.64
N ASN A 244 -0.52 -15.20 0.90
CA ASN A 244 -0.29 -16.61 1.21
C ASN A 244 1.18 -16.98 1.46
N CYS A 245 2.12 -16.04 1.35
CA CYS A 245 3.52 -16.29 1.69
C CYS A 245 3.72 -16.70 3.15
N ARG A 246 4.84 -17.36 3.44
CA ARG A 246 5.27 -17.67 4.81
C ARG A 246 5.58 -16.38 5.58
N PHE A 247 6.29 -15.47 4.94
CA PHE A 247 6.50 -14.08 5.34
C PHE A 247 7.01 -13.29 4.13
N SER A 248 7.09 -11.97 4.26
CA SER A 248 7.67 -11.10 3.23
C SER A 248 8.95 -10.41 3.72
N LEU A 249 10.00 -10.39 2.90
CA LEU A 249 11.27 -9.71 3.14
C LEU A 249 11.39 -8.46 2.26
N LEU A 250 10.99 -7.29 2.77
CA LEU A 250 10.73 -6.12 1.95
C LEU A 250 11.56 -4.90 2.38
N ALA A 251 12.05 -4.14 1.40
CA ALA A 251 12.48 -2.77 1.63
C ALA A 251 11.27 -1.83 1.81
N GLY A 252 11.53 -0.55 2.09
CA GLY A 252 10.48 0.47 2.30
C GLY A 252 9.69 0.84 1.05
N THR A 253 8.90 -0.10 0.51
CA THR A 253 7.98 0.05 -0.63
C THR A 253 6.53 0.14 -0.13
N GLY A 254 5.58 0.45 -1.02
CA GLY A 254 4.15 0.42 -0.66
C GLY A 254 3.62 -0.99 -0.37
N SER A 255 4.30 -2.02 -0.88
CA SER A 255 3.86 -3.42 -0.74
C SER A 255 3.93 -3.94 0.68
N ILE A 256 4.71 -3.30 1.55
CA ILE A 256 4.85 -3.67 2.97
C ILE A 256 3.52 -3.71 3.73
N HIS A 257 2.52 -3.01 3.22
CA HIS A 257 1.21 -2.90 3.86
C HIS A 257 0.26 -4.05 3.51
N VAL A 258 0.51 -4.80 2.43
CA VAL A 258 -0.39 -5.86 1.96
C VAL A 258 -0.33 -7.11 2.86
N PRO A 259 0.83 -7.70 3.19
CA PRO A 259 0.88 -8.93 3.99
C PRO A 259 0.14 -8.83 5.34
N PRO A 260 0.25 -7.73 6.11
CA PRO A 260 -0.48 -7.57 7.38
C PRO A 260 -2.01 -7.69 7.27
N MET A 261 -2.60 -7.29 6.14
CA MET A 261 -4.06 -7.40 5.92
C MET A 261 -4.56 -8.86 5.94
N PHE A 262 -3.67 -9.80 5.67
CA PHE A 262 -3.90 -11.24 5.64
C PHE A 262 -3.18 -11.95 6.79
N LYS A 263 -2.70 -11.21 7.80
CA LYS A 263 -1.90 -11.75 8.91
C LYS A 263 -0.64 -12.50 8.50
N ARG A 264 0.05 -11.98 7.48
CA ARG A 264 1.37 -12.47 7.07
C ARG A 264 2.49 -11.59 7.65
N PRO A 265 3.52 -12.17 8.30
CA PRO A 265 4.64 -11.42 8.85
C PRO A 265 5.44 -10.66 7.79
N VAL A 266 6.03 -9.52 8.18
CA VAL A 266 6.93 -8.74 7.32
C VAL A 266 8.28 -8.52 8.01
N ALA A 267 9.35 -8.99 7.38
CA ALA A 267 10.71 -8.57 7.70
C ALA A 267 11.05 -7.33 6.86
N LEU A 268 11.02 -6.16 7.50
CA LEU A 268 11.37 -4.88 6.88
C LEU A 268 12.89 -4.69 6.95
N VAL A 269 13.57 -4.66 5.81
CA VAL A 269 15.03 -4.57 5.74
C VAL A 269 15.49 -3.40 4.90
N ASN A 270 16.71 -2.92 5.13
CA ASN A 270 17.24 -1.74 4.45
C ASN A 270 16.30 -0.52 4.57
N MET A 271 15.70 -0.35 5.74
CA MET A 271 14.65 0.66 5.94
C MET A 271 15.21 2.07 6.11
N MET A 272 14.52 3.02 5.47
CA MET A 272 14.66 4.46 5.66
C MET A 272 13.38 5.18 5.20
N PRO A 273 12.93 6.26 5.88
CA PRO A 273 13.45 6.83 7.14
C PRO A 273 13.27 5.91 8.35
N LEU A 274 13.91 6.24 9.48
CA LEU A 274 13.68 5.62 10.80
C LEU A 274 12.29 6.00 11.32
N LEU A 275 11.24 5.48 10.68
CA LEU A 275 9.85 5.72 11.06
C LEU A 275 9.40 4.74 12.15
N PRO A 276 8.28 5.00 12.84
CA PRO A 276 7.68 4.00 13.71
C PRO A 276 7.38 2.72 12.92
N THR A 277 8.03 1.65 13.33
CA THR A 277 8.04 0.32 12.71
C THR A 277 8.48 -0.66 13.81
N PRO A 278 7.97 -1.90 13.87
CA PRO A 278 7.51 -2.70 12.73
C PRO A 278 6.00 -2.59 12.42
N ILE A 279 5.61 -3.00 11.20
CA ILE A 279 4.20 -3.05 10.79
C ILE A 279 3.59 -4.33 11.36
N GLY A 280 3.14 -4.22 12.61
CA GLY A 280 2.51 -5.28 13.36
C GLY A 280 3.47 -6.07 14.25
N SER A 281 2.88 -6.75 15.22
CA SER A 281 3.49 -7.53 16.31
C SER A 281 4.41 -8.68 15.87
N GLN A 282 4.26 -9.20 14.66
CA GLN A 282 5.06 -10.32 14.14
C GLN A 282 6.11 -9.88 13.09
N SER A 283 6.33 -8.57 12.95
CA SER A 283 7.19 -8.03 11.91
C SER A 283 8.58 -7.68 12.47
N LEU A 284 9.61 -7.86 11.65
CA LEU A 284 10.99 -7.47 11.96
C LEU A 284 11.33 -6.14 11.29
N PHE A 285 12.28 -5.42 11.85
CA PHE A 285 12.76 -4.15 11.31
C PHE A 285 14.28 -4.05 11.38
N GLN A 286 14.90 -3.75 10.23
CA GLN A 286 16.33 -3.50 10.09
C GLN A 286 16.54 -2.20 9.30
N PRO A 287 17.08 -1.14 9.93
CA PRO A 287 17.39 0.10 9.23
C PRO A 287 18.62 -0.05 8.32
N LYS A 288 18.79 0.89 7.39
CA LYS A 288 20.06 1.04 6.68
C LYS A 288 21.18 1.46 7.64
N LEU A 289 22.39 0.98 7.39
CA LEU A 289 23.59 1.50 8.04
C LEU A 289 23.99 2.83 7.40
N PHE A 290 24.34 3.81 8.24
CA PHE A 290 24.80 5.11 7.80
C PHE A 290 26.28 5.27 8.10
N ARG A 291 27.00 5.93 7.19
CA ARG A 291 28.41 6.22 7.34
C ARG A 291 28.60 7.72 7.21
N ASP A 292 29.28 8.32 8.17
CA ASP A 292 29.75 9.69 8.04
C ASP A 292 30.74 9.78 6.86
N ARG A 293 30.54 10.76 5.99
CA ARG A 293 31.32 10.87 4.75
C ARG A 293 32.75 11.35 5.01
N ALA A 294 32.95 12.17 6.03
CA ALA A 294 34.26 12.76 6.34
C ALA A 294 35.17 11.77 7.06
N SER A 295 34.66 11.14 8.13
CA SER A 295 35.44 10.21 8.96
C SER A 295 35.35 8.75 8.51
N GLY A 296 34.38 8.40 7.66
CA GLY A 296 34.12 7.01 7.29
C GLY A 296 33.53 6.17 8.43
N ARG A 297 33.22 6.77 9.59
CA ARG A 297 32.67 6.07 10.76
C ARG A 297 31.22 5.67 10.53
N LEU A 298 30.82 4.47 10.98
CA LEU A 298 29.40 4.10 11.05
C LEU A 298 28.69 4.91 12.15
N LEU A 299 27.53 5.45 11.81
CA LEU A 299 26.72 6.23 12.73
C LEU A 299 25.86 5.31 13.60
N THR A 300 25.80 5.64 14.89
CA THR A 300 24.90 5.01 15.87
C THR A 300 23.49 5.62 15.78
N PHE A 301 22.50 5.02 16.44
CA PHE A 301 21.17 5.64 16.54
C PHE A 301 21.21 7.02 17.20
N ALA A 302 22.05 7.21 18.22
CA ALA A 302 22.22 8.50 18.89
C ALA A 302 22.83 9.56 17.95
N ASP A 303 23.75 9.16 17.05
CA ASP A 303 24.25 10.06 16.02
C ASP A 303 23.12 10.48 15.05
N LEU A 304 22.29 9.53 14.62
CA LEU A 304 21.19 9.77 13.68
C LEU A 304 20.08 10.64 14.27
N GLU A 305 19.80 10.50 15.56
CA GLU A 305 18.81 11.33 16.26
C GLU A 305 19.23 12.80 16.31
N ARG A 306 20.53 13.08 16.46
CA ARG A 306 21.08 14.45 16.42
C ARG A 306 21.04 15.11 15.03
N LEU A 307 20.81 14.31 13.98
CA LEU A 307 20.72 14.78 12.59
C LEU A 307 19.27 15.05 12.14
N ARG A 308 18.28 14.72 12.97
CA ARG A 308 16.85 15.02 12.71
C ARG A 308 16.52 16.48 12.96
#